data_AF-A0AAE4TI60-F1
#
_entry.id   AF-A0AAE4TI60-F1
#
_cell.length_a   1.000
_cell.length_b   1.000
_cell.length_c   1.000
_cell.angle_alpha   90.00
_cell.angle_beta   90.00
_cell.angle_gamma   90.00
#
_symmetry.space_group_name_H-M   'P 1'
#
loop_
_entity.id
_entity.type
_entity.pdbx_description
1 polymer ?
#
loop_
_entity_poly.entity_id
_entity_poly.type
_entity_poly.pdbx_seq_one_letter_code
_entity_poly.pdbx_strand_id
1 'polypeptide(L)'
;MNAKQYGVSIKGYDDEQLASLGQAISYCTVCRDVHSGDIWHVWADYRNLVPGKYFKGNWGAIIPEFGQSANQLIESGRWVEIELNQINPPKYPIKLSHNREAVYADLPESESCPYQGFHYNTYN
;
A
#
# COMPACT_ATOMS: atom_id res chain seq x y z
N MET A 1 -4.44 -13.55 -7.60
CA MET A 1 -4.40 -12.10 -7.84
C MET A 1 -4.39 -11.37 -6.50
N ASN A 2 -3.52 -10.37 -6.31
CA ASN A 2 -3.36 -9.63 -5.06
C ASN A 2 -4.69 -9.05 -4.53
N ALA A 3 -5.56 -8.55 -5.42
CA ALA A 3 -6.88 -8.03 -5.08
C ALA A 3 -7.71 -8.96 -4.17
N LYS A 4 -7.68 -10.28 -4.43
CA LYS A 4 -8.41 -11.27 -3.61
C LYS A 4 -7.84 -11.39 -2.18
N GLN A 5 -6.54 -11.19 -2.01
CA GLN A 5 -5.89 -11.23 -0.69
C GLN A 5 -6.24 -9.98 0.13
N TYR A 6 -6.25 -8.81 -0.51
CA TYR A 6 -6.68 -7.57 0.14
C TYR A 6 -8.21 -7.48 0.32
N GLY A 7 -8.98 -8.47 -0.16
CA GLY A 7 -10.44 -8.41 -0.13
C GLY A 7 -11.04 -7.28 -0.98
N VAL A 8 -10.26 -6.69 -1.89
CA VAL A 8 -10.67 -5.56 -2.72
C VAL A 8 -11.27 -6.06 -4.03
N SER A 9 -12.49 -5.62 -4.33
CA SER A 9 -13.07 -5.74 -5.66
C SER A 9 -12.55 -4.62 -6.55
N ILE A 10 -11.74 -4.96 -7.55
CA ILE A 10 -11.24 -4.02 -8.57
C ILE A 10 -12.20 -3.85 -9.75
N LYS A 11 -13.39 -4.47 -9.68
CA LYS A 11 -14.38 -4.39 -10.75
C LYS A 11 -14.86 -2.94 -10.90
N GLY A 12 -14.71 -2.39 -12.11
CA GLY A 12 -15.11 -1.02 -12.43
C GLY A 12 -14.06 0.03 -12.09
N TYR A 13 -12.86 -0.38 -11.68
CA TYR A 13 -11.73 0.54 -11.56
C TYR A 13 -11.20 0.89 -12.95
N ASP A 14 -10.88 2.15 -13.17
CA ASP A 14 -10.10 2.58 -14.33
C ASP A 14 -8.59 2.38 -14.10
N ASP A 15 -7.79 2.64 -15.13
CA ASP A 15 -6.34 2.45 -15.10
C ASP A 15 -5.64 3.34 -14.06
N GLU A 16 -6.16 4.55 -13.80
CA GLU A 16 -5.58 5.47 -12.81
C GLU A 16 -5.85 4.98 -11.38
N GLN A 17 -7.06 4.49 -11.13
CA GLN A 17 -7.44 3.88 -9.87
C GLN A 17 -6.66 2.59 -9.60
N LEU A 18 -6.44 1.77 -10.63
CA LEU A 18 -5.60 0.57 -10.53
C LEU A 18 -4.13 0.93 -10.26
N ALA A 19 -3.60 1.95 -10.93
CA ALA A 19 -2.24 2.43 -10.70
C ALA A 19 -2.07 3.00 -9.27
N SER A 20 -3.03 3.79 -8.80
CA SER A 20 -3.04 4.32 -7.43
C SER A 20 -3.09 3.19 -6.40
N LEU A 21 -3.93 2.18 -6.60
CA LEU A 21 -4.00 0.99 -5.74
C LEU A 21 -2.67 0.23 -5.72
N GLY A 22 -2.02 0.08 -6.88
CA GLY A 22 -0.70 -0.54 -6.99
C GLY A 22 0.38 0.22 -6.22
N GLN A 23 0.42 1.55 -6.34
CA GLN A 23 1.32 2.41 -5.57
C GLN A 23 1.06 2.32 -4.07
N ALA A 24 -0.21 2.28 -3.67
CA ALA A 24 -0.59 2.16 -2.27
C ALA A 24 -0.07 0.85 -1.65
N ILE A 25 -0.27 -0.27 -2.34
CA ILE A 25 0.23 -1.56 -1.86
C ILE A 25 1.76 -1.60 -1.81
N SER A 26 2.45 -1.03 -2.79
CA SER A 26 3.91 -1.12 -2.85
C SER A 26 4.62 -0.23 -1.86
N TYR A 27 4.19 1.02 -1.66
CA TYR A 27 4.99 2.03 -0.93
C TYR A 27 4.20 2.95 0.00
N CYS A 28 2.88 2.83 0.13
CA CYS A 28 2.19 3.74 1.05
C CYS A 28 2.48 3.38 2.51
N THR A 29 2.64 4.43 3.30
CA THR A 29 2.90 4.38 4.73
C THR A 29 1.64 4.71 5.50
N VAL A 30 1.40 3.96 6.57
CA VAL A 30 0.41 4.24 7.60
C VAL A 30 1.10 4.42 8.94
N CYS A 31 0.40 4.99 9.92
CA CYS A 31 0.92 5.09 11.28
C CYS A 31 0.34 3.99 12.15
N ARG A 32 1.14 3.41 13.04
CA ARG A 32 0.66 2.59 14.16
C ARG A 32 0.83 3.36 15.45
N ASP A 33 -0.26 3.48 16.21
CA ASP A 33 -0.19 3.96 17.58
C ASP A 33 0.47 2.89 18.47
N VAL A 34 1.60 3.22 19.08
CA VAL A 34 2.38 2.28 19.91
C VAL A 34 1.60 1.81 21.14
N HIS A 35 0.69 2.64 21.65
CA HIS A 35 -0.04 2.32 22.88
C HIS A 35 -1.28 1.47 22.63
N SER A 36 -2.09 1.83 21.63
CA SER A 36 -3.35 1.12 21.33
C SER A 36 -3.16 -0.01 20.31
N GLY A 37 -2.10 0.03 19.50
CA GLY A 37 -1.91 -0.84 18.35
C GLY A 37 -2.74 -0.44 17.13
N ASP A 38 -3.57 0.61 17.24
CA ASP A 38 -4.44 1.07 16.15
C ASP A 38 -3.62 1.52 14.94
N ILE A 39 -4.08 1.14 13.75
CA ILE A 39 -3.56 1.65 12.48
C ILE A 39 -4.31 2.92 12.10
N TRP A 40 -3.56 3.94 11.72
CA TRP A 40 -4.03 5.25 11.31
C TRP A 40 -3.60 5.56 9.89
N HIS A 41 -4.60 5.80 9.05
CA HIS A 41 -4.47 6.30 7.69
C HIS A 41 -4.53 7.83 7.74
N VAL A 42 -3.44 8.49 7.33
CA VAL A 42 -3.33 9.95 7.31
C VAL A 42 -3.31 10.41 5.85
N TRP A 43 -4.02 11.49 5.55
CA TRP A 43 -4.14 12.09 4.20
C TRP A 43 -4.92 11.24 3.18
N ALA A 44 -4.52 9.98 2.97
CA ALA A 44 -5.19 9.04 2.08
C ALA A 44 -5.91 7.92 2.85
N ASP A 45 -7.07 7.49 2.38
CA ASP A 45 -7.88 6.42 3.01
C ASP A 45 -7.63 5.08 2.32
N TYR A 46 -6.81 4.23 2.95
CA TYR A 46 -6.53 2.88 2.47
C TYR A 46 -7.12 1.80 3.40
N ARG A 47 -8.20 2.11 4.12
CA ARG A 47 -8.85 1.17 5.05
C ARG A 47 -9.39 -0.10 4.38
N ASN A 48 -9.59 -0.05 3.06
CA ASN A 48 -9.92 -1.21 2.23
C ASN A 48 -8.74 -2.19 2.04
N LEU A 49 -7.49 -1.74 2.19
CA LEU A 49 -6.28 -2.58 2.12
C LEU A 49 -5.88 -3.11 3.49
N VAL A 50 -5.89 -2.23 4.50
CA VAL A 50 -5.55 -2.56 5.90
C VAL A 50 -6.56 -1.86 6.81
N PRO A 51 -7.37 -2.60 7.58
CA PRO A 51 -8.35 -2.01 8.49
C PRO A 51 -7.69 -1.05 9.50
N GLY A 52 -8.38 0.04 9.82
CA GLY A 52 -7.88 1.05 10.75
C GLY A 52 -8.76 2.28 10.82
N LYS A 53 -8.25 3.32 11.47
CA LYS A 53 -8.85 4.64 11.55
C LYS A 53 -8.35 5.53 10.42
N TYR A 54 -9.18 6.46 9.95
CA TYR A 54 -8.79 7.40 8.89
C TYR A 54 -8.96 8.83 9.39
N PHE A 55 -7.90 9.61 9.24
CA PHE A 55 -7.90 11.04 9.48
C PHE A 55 -7.86 11.80 8.16
N LYS A 56 -8.95 12.53 7.86
CA LYS A 56 -9.08 13.38 6.68
C LYS A 56 -8.39 14.72 6.89
N GLY A 57 -7.07 14.73 6.85
CA GLY A 57 -6.23 15.93 6.95
C GLY A 57 -4.81 15.67 6.45
N ASN A 58 -4.00 16.71 6.35
CA ASN A 58 -2.58 16.55 6.10
C ASN A 58 -1.83 16.18 7.40
N TRP A 59 -0.56 15.81 7.28
CA TRP A 59 0.28 15.35 8.39
C TRP A 59 0.53 16.40 9.48
N GLY A 60 0.36 17.69 9.16
CA GLY A 60 0.49 18.81 10.09
C GLY A 60 -0.82 19.26 10.73
N ALA A 61 -1.97 18.74 10.28
CA ALA A 61 -3.27 19.10 10.84
C ALA A 61 -3.48 18.40 12.19
N ILE A 62 -4.12 19.11 13.13
CA ILE A 62 -4.41 18.58 14.45
C ILE A 62 -5.45 17.46 14.35
N ILE A 63 -5.13 16.31 14.91
CA ILE A 63 -6.03 15.17 15.01
C ILE A 63 -6.85 15.35 16.29
N PRO A 64 -8.19 15.51 16.21
CA PRO A 64 -9.02 15.84 17.37
C PRO A 64 -8.90 14.85 18.54
N GLU A 65 -8.69 13.56 18.26
CA GLU A 65 -8.54 12.52 19.28
C GLU A 65 -7.28 12.68 20.15
N PHE A 66 -6.23 13.33 19.63
CA PHE A 66 -4.95 13.46 20.32
C PHE A 66 -4.59 14.90 20.70
N GLY A 67 -5.24 15.89 20.08
CA GLY A 67 -4.85 17.31 20.24
C GLY A 67 -3.47 17.63 19.65
N GLN A 68 -2.88 16.72 18.88
CA GLN A 68 -1.57 16.83 18.22
C GLN A 68 -1.71 16.45 16.74
N SER A 69 -0.76 16.89 15.91
CA SER A 69 -0.67 16.45 14.51
C SER A 69 0.02 15.09 14.38
N ALA A 70 -0.12 14.42 13.23
CA ALA A 70 0.58 13.16 12.96
C ALA A 70 2.10 13.32 13.08
N ASN A 71 2.66 14.41 12.57
CA ASN A 71 4.09 14.73 12.71
C ASN A 71 4.52 14.77 14.18
N GLN A 72 3.76 15.48 15.02
CA GLN A 72 4.08 15.58 16.45
C GLN A 72 3.98 14.23 17.17
N LEU A 73 3.02 13.39 16.80
CA LEU A 73 2.84 12.05 17.38
C LEU A 73 3.99 11.10 16.98
N ILE A 74 4.52 11.25 15.76
CA ILE A 74 5.69 10.50 15.29
C ILE A 74 6.95 10.97 15.98
N GLU A 75 7.18 12.29 16.04
CA GLU A 75 8.32 12.90 16.73
C GLU A 75 8.35 12.52 18.22
N SER A 76 7.19 12.46 18.88
CA SER A 76 7.10 12.05 20.28
C SER A 76 7.24 10.54 20.50
N GLY A 77 7.37 9.74 19.43
CA GLY A 77 7.38 8.28 19.48
C GLY A 77 6.05 7.64 19.87
N ARG A 78 4.94 8.41 19.87
CA ARG A 78 3.60 7.87 20.13
C ARG A 78 3.12 7.05 18.94
N TRP A 79 3.42 7.52 17.74
CA TRP A 79 3.16 6.83 16.48
C TRP A 79 4.45 6.39 15.83
N VAL A 80 4.39 5.26 15.12
CA VAL A 80 5.47 4.79 14.25
C VAL A 80 4.94 4.61 12.84
N GLU A 81 5.74 5.00 11.86
CA GLU A 81 5.45 4.78 10.44
C GLU A 81 5.72 3.32 10.06
N ILE A 82 4.77 2.72 9.32
CA ILE A 82 4.84 1.35 8.85
C ILE A 82 4.35 1.31 7.40
N GLU A 83 5.10 0.64 6.53
CA GLU A 83 4.66 0.40 5.15
C GLU A 83 3.49 -0.58 5.11
N LEU A 84 2.49 -0.34 4.26
CA LEU A 84 1.34 -1.23 4.10
C LEU A 84 1.76 -2.67 3.74
N ASN A 85 2.81 -2.82 2.94
CA ASN A 85 3.37 -4.12 2.55
C ASN A 85 3.93 -4.91 3.75
N GLN A 86 4.33 -4.25 4.85
CA GLN A 86 4.83 -4.93 6.06
C GLN A 86 3.68 -5.46 6.91
N ILE A 87 2.49 -4.85 6.80
CA ILE A 87 1.29 -5.25 7.53
C ILE A 87 0.55 -6.36 6.78
N ASN A 88 0.39 -6.21 5.47
CA ASN A 88 -0.27 -7.18 4.60
C ASN A 88 0.54 -7.31 3.29
N PRO A 89 1.58 -8.17 3.26
CA PRO A 89 2.49 -8.28 2.13
C PRO A 89 1.79 -8.86 0.90
N PRO A 90 1.99 -8.31 -0.30
CA PRO A 90 1.32 -8.82 -1.49
C PRO A 90 1.81 -10.23 -1.83
N LYS A 91 0.88 -11.15 -2.15
CA LYS A 91 1.22 -12.52 -2.59
C LYS A 91 2.09 -12.55 -3.84
N TYR A 92 1.92 -11.57 -4.71
CA TYR A 92 2.68 -11.44 -5.95
C TYR A 92 3.32 -10.05 -6.00
N PRO A 93 4.59 -9.92 -6.37
CA PRO A 93 5.25 -8.62 -6.45
C PRO A 93 4.51 -7.71 -7.42
N ILE A 94 4.37 -6.45 -7.04
CA ILE A 94 3.80 -5.42 -7.91
C ILE A 94 4.96 -4.78 -8.67
N LYS A 95 4.94 -4.92 -10.00
CA LYS A 95 5.87 -4.21 -10.88
C LYS A 95 5.16 -2.96 -11.40
N LEU A 96 5.70 -1.77 -11.12
CA LEU A 96 5.20 -0.52 -11.68
C LEU A 96 6.13 -0.05 -12.80
N SER A 97 5.55 0.53 -13.85
CA SER A 97 6.27 1.05 -15.01
C SER A 97 5.71 2.41 -15.41
N HIS A 98 6.59 3.33 -15.78
CA HIS A 98 6.19 4.58 -16.42
C HIS A 98 6.04 4.43 -17.95
N ASN A 99 6.48 3.29 -18.51
CA ASN A 99 6.23 2.94 -19.90
C ASN A 99 4.86 2.26 -20.01
N ARG A 100 3.93 2.90 -20.73
CA ARG A 100 2.56 2.42 -20.95
C ARG A 100 2.49 1.14 -21.78
N GLU A 101 3.48 0.90 -22.63
CA GLU A 101 3.58 -0.30 -23.46
C GLU A 101 4.29 -1.45 -22.73
N ALA A 102 4.77 -1.24 -21.49
CA ALA A 102 5.48 -2.26 -20.76
C ALA A 102 4.55 -3.43 -20.45
N VAL A 103 4.91 -4.62 -20.91
CA VAL A 103 4.29 -5.86 -20.42
C VAL A 103 5.07 -6.37 -19.22
N TYR A 104 4.41 -7.14 -18.36
CA TYR A 104 4.99 -7.61 -17.09
C TYR A 104 6.34 -8.35 -17.25
N ALA A 105 6.55 -8.99 -18.41
CA ALA A 105 7.78 -9.69 -18.78
C ALA A 105 8.96 -8.76 -19.12
N ASP A 106 8.70 -7.52 -19.55
CA ASP A 106 9.74 -6.54 -19.91
C ASP A 106 10.34 -5.84 -18.69
N LEU A 107 9.65 -5.93 -17.56
CA LEU A 107 10.09 -5.32 -16.31
C LEU A 107 11.07 -6.26 -15.61
N PRO A 108 12.17 -5.72 -15.04
CA PRO A 108 13.20 -6.51 -14.39
C PRO A 108 12.57 -7.47 -13.37
N GLU A 109 13.27 -8.58 -13.16
CA GLU A 109 12.94 -9.53 -12.10
C GLU A 109 12.71 -8.77 -10.80
N SER A 110 11.59 -9.05 -10.14
CA SER A 110 11.42 -8.51 -8.80
C SER A 110 12.44 -9.20 -7.91
N GLU A 111 13.23 -8.44 -7.14
CA GLU A 111 14.16 -9.01 -6.15
C GLU A 111 13.47 -9.99 -5.18
N SER A 112 12.16 -9.81 -4.98
CA SER A 112 11.32 -10.68 -4.14
C SER A 112 10.82 -11.96 -4.83
N CYS A 113 10.86 -12.07 -6.16
CA CYS A 113 10.51 -13.29 -6.88
C CYS A 113 11.09 -13.30 -8.32
N PRO A 114 12.34 -13.76 -8.53
CA PRO A 114 13.00 -13.68 -9.83
C PRO A 114 12.34 -14.52 -10.93
N TYR A 115 11.70 -15.63 -10.55
CA TYR A 115 11.06 -16.55 -11.51
C TYR A 115 9.63 -16.17 -11.91
N GLN A 116 9.08 -15.08 -11.36
CA GLN A 116 7.68 -14.72 -11.63
C GLN A 116 7.57 -13.88 -12.91
N GLY A 117 7.05 -14.50 -13.97
CA GLY A 117 6.96 -13.93 -15.32
C GLY A 117 7.52 -14.85 -16.42
N PHE A 118 8.29 -15.88 -16.04
CA PHE A 118 8.67 -16.94 -16.96
C PHE A 118 7.47 -17.84 -17.26
N HIS A 119 6.85 -17.61 -18.41
CA HIS A 119 6.06 -18.65 -19.05
C HIS A 119 7.07 -19.68 -19.59
N TYR A 120 7.20 -20.83 -18.92
CA TYR A 120 7.76 -21.99 -19.61
C TYR A 120 6.85 -22.21 -20.82
N ASN A 121 7.38 -21.99 -22.03
CA ASN A 121 6.75 -22.49 -23.24
C ASN A 121 6.81 -24.02 -23.16
N THR A 122 5.89 -24.64 -22.42
CA THR A 122 5.56 -26.05 -22.64
C THR A 122 4.66 -26.09 -23.86
N TYR A 123 5.29 -25.95 -25.02
CA TYR A 123 4.82 -26.61 -26.23
C TYR A 123 5.54 -27.97 -26.28
N ASN A 124 4.75 -29.00 -26.54
CA ASN A 124 5.09 -30.43 -26.64
C ASN A 124 6.46 -30.75 -27.23
#